data_AF-A0A2V5Y7Y4-F1
#
_entry.id   AF-A0A2V5Y7Y4-F1
#
_cell.length_a   1.000
_cell.length_b   1.000
_cell.length_c   1.000
_cell.angle_alpha   90.00
_cell.angle_beta   90.00
_cell.angle_gamma   90.00
#
_symmetry.space_group_name_H-M   'P 1'
#
loop_
_entity.id
_entity.type
_entity.pdbx_description
1 polymer ?
#
loop_
_entity_poly.entity_id
_entity_poly.type
_entity_poly.pdbx_seq_one_letter_code
_entity_poly.pdbx_strand_id
1 'polypeptide(L)'
;MMSRDRIKRTTPWFAVGALLFPFLALRSSATTLDDLKNLEIICFVPSHLPQGFHLKRVEITYDELHEEFDDMNHPLPLYSMEYGNGWNATFSIESAREGIGDRNIMPDEADSEETKIQSSFGPMYLIYRPKGKEGRKIEIIANWVSDANMNDEKAKGAESHPALGRYHGFSAAGITVAEFVKIIKSLHPVGSESAAGSATPAAEQPSALKIHPKVFNMISSWISDSESPVVTEINLDAVEKNGNQFNDDGLTQDGEWLRCPVPDTGGFMRYRVLESKGNHYKVEYQENGGGTLTTASIIEFNIEKRNIRRDGRPLTVHVLRVSSYTQK
;
A
#
# COMPACT_ATOMS: atom_id res chain seq x y z
N MET A 1 35.07 -66.53 24.79
CA MET A 1 36.30 -67.08 24.18
C MET A 1 36.93 -65.99 23.33
N MET A 2 38.26 -65.93 23.31
CA MET A 2 39.14 -64.78 23.04
C MET A 2 38.93 -63.99 21.73
N SER A 3 39.21 -62.68 21.79
CA SER A 3 40.23 -61.95 21.00
C SER A 3 39.69 -60.60 20.51
N ARG A 4 40.18 -59.43 20.97
CA ARG A 4 41.48 -58.78 20.69
C ARG A 4 41.76 -58.51 19.20
N ASP A 5 41.78 -57.20 18.92
CA ASP A 5 42.83 -56.45 18.22
C ASP A 5 43.06 -56.59 16.70
N ARG A 6 42.69 -55.49 16.01
CA ARG A 6 43.61 -54.46 15.46
C ARG A 6 44.28 -54.68 14.07
N ILE A 7 44.17 -53.59 13.29
CA ILE A 7 45.05 -53.05 12.23
C ILE A 7 44.86 -53.59 10.80
N LYS A 8 44.41 -52.73 9.86
CA LYS A 8 45.30 -52.00 8.93
C LYS A 8 44.54 -50.90 8.16
N ARG A 9 45.02 -49.66 8.35
CA ARG A 9 44.80 -48.51 7.44
C ARG A 9 45.33 -48.87 6.05
N THR A 10 44.54 -48.59 5.02
CA THR A 10 45.05 -48.11 3.73
C THR A 10 44.00 -47.19 3.11
N THR A 11 44.37 -45.92 2.98
CA THR A 11 43.69 -44.95 2.11
C THR A 11 44.07 -45.27 0.67
N PRO A 12 43.16 -45.08 -0.29
CA PRO A 12 43.53 -44.16 -1.38
C PRO A 12 42.37 -43.23 -1.81
N TRP A 13 42.79 -42.02 -2.16
CA TRP A 13 42.16 -40.98 -2.97
C TRP A 13 40.67 -41.12 -3.36
N PHE A 14 39.84 -40.27 -2.76
CA PHE A 14 38.63 -39.78 -3.42
C PHE A 14 39.03 -38.76 -4.49
N ALA A 15 38.82 -39.11 -5.75
CA ALA A 15 38.67 -38.13 -6.81
C ALA A 15 37.39 -37.34 -6.55
N VAL A 16 37.53 -36.09 -6.11
CA VAL A 16 36.42 -35.13 -6.05
C VAL A 16 36.08 -34.75 -7.49
N GLY A 17 35.12 -35.47 -8.07
CA GLY A 17 34.44 -35.02 -9.28
C GLY A 17 33.61 -33.79 -8.94
N ALA A 18 34.01 -32.64 -9.49
CA ALA A 18 33.24 -31.42 -9.43
C ALA A 18 31.92 -31.61 -10.17
N LEU A 19 30.84 -31.90 -9.42
CA LEU A 19 29.48 -31.68 -9.91
C LEU A 19 29.23 -30.16 -9.87
N LEU A 20 29.56 -29.53 -11.00
CA LEU A 20 29.03 -28.24 -11.38
C LEU A 20 27.51 -28.41 -11.53
N PHE A 21 26.76 -28.20 -10.45
CA PHE A 21 25.35 -27.87 -10.56
C PHE A 21 25.28 -26.59 -11.39
N PRO A 22 24.59 -26.58 -12.53
CA PRO A 22 24.29 -25.32 -13.19
C PRO A 22 23.39 -24.57 -12.22
N PHE A 23 23.93 -23.52 -11.60
CA PHE A 23 23.13 -22.43 -11.08
C PHE A 23 22.25 -22.00 -12.26
N LEU A 24 20.98 -22.42 -12.24
CA LEU A 24 19.93 -21.67 -12.90
C LEU A 24 20.06 -20.27 -12.31
N ALA A 25 20.73 -19.41 -13.06
CA ALA A 25 20.66 -17.98 -12.85
C ALA A 25 19.20 -17.61 -13.12
N LEU A 26 18.36 -17.76 -12.09
CA LEU A 26 17.10 -17.07 -12.01
C LEU A 26 17.49 -15.60 -12.05
N ARG A 27 17.39 -14.99 -13.22
CA ARG A 27 17.27 -13.54 -13.33
C ARG A 27 15.94 -13.19 -12.68
N SER A 28 15.94 -13.11 -11.34
CA SER A 28 14.84 -12.54 -10.60
C SER A 28 14.86 -11.05 -10.89
N SER A 29 14.09 -10.63 -11.89
CA SER A 29 13.62 -9.25 -11.92
C SER A 29 12.84 -9.03 -10.63
N ALA A 30 13.24 -8.05 -9.83
CA ALA A 30 12.50 -7.71 -8.62
C ALA A 30 11.05 -7.38 -9.01
N THR A 31 10.09 -8.15 -8.49
CA THR A 31 8.67 -7.91 -8.73
C THR A 31 8.26 -6.58 -8.10
N THR A 32 7.50 -5.80 -8.84
CA THR A 32 7.01 -4.47 -8.48
C THR A 32 5.49 -4.45 -8.43
N LEU A 33 4.91 -3.37 -7.91
CA LEU A 33 3.45 -3.17 -7.97
C LEU A 33 2.92 -3.06 -9.41
N ASP A 34 3.76 -2.63 -10.36
CA ASP A 34 3.36 -2.55 -11.76
C ASP A 34 3.19 -3.94 -12.38
N ASP A 35 3.95 -4.92 -11.92
CA ASP A 35 3.80 -6.31 -12.40
C ASP A 35 2.44 -6.91 -12.01
N LEU A 36 1.87 -6.50 -10.87
CA LEU A 36 0.53 -6.92 -10.44
C LEU A 36 -0.58 -6.43 -11.40
N LYS A 37 -0.36 -5.34 -12.14
CA LYS A 37 -1.33 -4.83 -13.14
C LYS A 37 -1.47 -5.76 -14.34
N ASN A 38 -0.47 -6.59 -14.59
CA ASN A 38 -0.44 -7.50 -15.74
C ASN A 38 -1.11 -8.85 -15.42
N LEU A 39 -1.56 -9.06 -14.18
CA LEU A 39 -2.25 -10.28 -13.77
C LEU A 39 -3.74 -10.21 -14.12
N GLU A 40 -4.31 -11.35 -14.51
CA GLU A 40 -5.73 -11.49 -14.83
C GLU A 40 -6.64 -11.52 -13.57
N ILE A 41 -6.02 -11.61 -12.39
CA ILE A 41 -6.68 -11.69 -11.10
C ILE A 41 -6.78 -10.31 -10.43
N ILE A 42 -7.75 -10.15 -9.54
CA ILE A 42 -7.89 -8.91 -8.76
C ILE A 42 -6.80 -8.89 -7.68
N CYS A 43 -5.84 -7.98 -7.81
CA CYS A 43 -4.85 -7.70 -6.76
C CYS A 43 -5.29 -6.46 -5.97
N PHE A 44 -5.11 -6.41 -4.64
CA PHE A 44 -5.49 -5.26 -3.81
C PHE A 44 -4.29 -4.54 -3.24
N VAL A 45 -4.30 -3.21 -3.26
CA VAL A 45 -3.28 -2.37 -2.63
C VAL A 45 -3.92 -1.37 -1.66
N PRO A 46 -3.25 -1.01 -0.55
CA PRO A 46 -3.76 0.01 0.36
C PRO A 46 -3.47 1.40 -0.20
N SER A 47 -4.45 2.30 -0.13
CA SER A 47 -4.21 3.73 -0.32
C SER A 47 -3.76 4.42 0.96
N HIS A 48 -3.88 3.77 2.12
CA HIS A 48 -3.43 4.29 3.41
C HIS A 48 -2.50 3.29 4.11
N LEU A 49 -1.38 3.81 4.60
CA LEU A 49 -0.44 3.07 5.44
C LEU A 49 -0.06 3.92 6.67
N PRO A 50 0.17 3.29 7.84
CA PRO A 50 0.66 3.99 9.01
C PRO A 50 2.00 4.69 8.71
N GLN A 51 2.29 5.77 9.43
CA GLN A 51 3.52 6.52 9.25
C GLN A 51 4.77 5.62 9.30
N GLY A 52 5.66 5.82 8.34
CA GLY A 52 6.93 5.08 8.19
C GLY A 52 6.80 3.73 7.47
N PHE A 53 5.59 3.21 7.25
CA PHE A 53 5.40 2.00 6.47
C PHE A 53 5.72 2.26 4.98
N HIS A 54 6.42 1.31 4.39
CA HIS A 54 6.70 1.28 2.97
C HIS A 54 6.63 -0.16 2.47
N LEU A 55 6.41 -0.31 1.17
CA LEU A 55 6.43 -1.62 0.51
C LEU A 55 7.82 -2.25 0.69
N LYS A 56 7.84 -3.47 1.21
CA LYS A 56 9.05 -4.27 1.45
C LYS A 56 9.24 -5.34 0.39
N ARG A 57 8.16 -6.03 0.05
CA ARG A 57 8.19 -7.16 -0.88
C ARG A 57 6.90 -7.22 -1.67
N VAL A 58 7.05 -7.53 -2.96
CA VAL A 58 5.98 -8.05 -3.81
C VAL A 58 6.45 -9.41 -4.30
N GLU A 59 5.57 -10.39 -4.26
CA GLU A 59 5.83 -11.72 -4.76
C GLU A 59 4.67 -12.14 -5.64
N ILE A 60 4.98 -12.73 -6.79
CA ILE A 60 4.01 -13.38 -7.65
C ILE A 60 4.43 -14.84 -7.70
N THR A 61 3.57 -15.70 -7.19
CA THR A 61 3.73 -17.15 -7.26
C THR A 61 2.66 -17.72 -8.17
N TYR A 62 2.76 -19.00 -8.52
CA TYR A 62 1.79 -19.68 -9.36
C TYR A 62 1.40 -20.97 -8.69
N ASP A 63 0.11 -21.26 -8.69
CA ASP A 63 -0.42 -22.50 -8.13
C ASP A 63 0.08 -23.69 -8.96
N GLU A 64 0.44 -24.79 -8.29
CA GLU A 64 0.86 -26.01 -8.97
C GLU A 64 -0.38 -26.67 -9.58
N LEU A 65 -0.44 -26.77 -10.91
CA LEU A 65 -1.54 -27.42 -11.61
C LEU A 65 -1.57 -28.90 -11.21
N HIS A 66 -2.65 -29.34 -10.54
CA HIS A 66 -2.87 -30.76 -10.28
C HIS A 66 -3.12 -31.50 -11.61
N GLU A 67 -2.61 -32.73 -11.73
CA GLU A 67 -2.62 -33.55 -12.97
C GLU A 67 -4.01 -33.86 -13.56
N GLU A 68 -5.10 -33.39 -12.93
CA GLU A 68 -6.49 -33.56 -13.36
C GLU A 68 -6.97 -32.49 -14.37
N PHE A 69 -6.12 -31.52 -14.74
CA PHE A 69 -6.48 -30.43 -15.67
C PHE A 69 -5.91 -30.62 -17.08
N ASP A 70 -6.77 -30.56 -18.11
CA ASP A 70 -6.40 -30.55 -19.53
C ASP A 70 -5.66 -29.26 -19.97
N ASP A 71 -5.60 -28.24 -19.11
CA ASP A 71 -4.95 -26.94 -19.38
C ASP A 71 -3.66 -26.75 -18.55
N MET A 72 -2.74 -27.71 -18.70
CA MET A 72 -1.38 -27.71 -18.13
C MET A 72 -0.52 -26.48 -18.49
N ASN A 73 -1.01 -25.58 -19.34
CA ASN A 73 -0.25 -24.47 -19.91
C ASN A 73 -0.66 -23.08 -19.41
N HIS A 74 -1.74 -22.95 -18.61
CA HIS A 74 -2.16 -21.65 -18.07
C HIS A 74 -1.77 -21.50 -16.60
N PRO A 75 -0.63 -20.86 -16.27
CA PRO A 75 -0.19 -20.72 -14.89
C PRO A 75 -1.17 -19.81 -14.13
N LEU A 76 -1.66 -20.29 -12.97
CA LEU A 76 -2.66 -19.57 -12.17
C LEU A 76 -1.95 -18.69 -11.13
N PRO A 77 -1.90 -17.36 -11.32
CA PRO A 77 -1.10 -16.51 -10.47
C PRO A 77 -1.71 -16.34 -9.09
N LEU A 78 -0.84 -16.19 -8.10
CA LEU A 78 -1.09 -15.73 -6.75
C LEU A 78 -0.16 -14.54 -6.49
N TYR A 79 -0.54 -13.65 -5.59
CA TYR A 79 0.30 -12.55 -5.15
C TYR A 79 0.41 -12.50 -3.63
N SER A 80 1.56 -12.00 -3.17
CA SER A 80 1.75 -11.56 -1.80
C SER A 80 2.43 -10.20 -1.77
N MET A 81 2.09 -9.39 -0.78
CA MET A 81 2.75 -8.13 -0.52
C MET A 81 3.02 -7.97 0.97
N GLU A 82 4.16 -7.38 1.28
CA GLU A 82 4.54 -7.05 2.64
C GLU A 82 4.91 -5.56 2.71
N TYR A 83 4.34 -4.86 3.68
CA TYR A 83 4.64 -3.49 4.05
C TYR A 83 5.23 -3.49 5.46
N GLY A 84 6.15 -2.58 5.73
CA GLY A 84 6.69 -2.45 7.08
C GLY A 84 7.46 -1.16 7.28
N ASN A 85 7.67 -0.81 8.54
CA ASN A 85 8.43 0.38 8.92
C ASN A 85 9.94 0.15 9.06
N GLY A 86 10.42 -1.08 8.86
CA GLY A 86 11.83 -1.46 9.04
C GLY A 86 12.23 -1.76 10.49
N TRP A 87 11.29 -1.69 11.44
CA TRP A 87 11.52 -2.02 12.84
C TRP A 87 10.80 -3.31 13.20
N ASN A 88 9.62 -3.20 13.81
CA ASN A 88 8.88 -4.33 14.36
C ASN A 88 7.44 -4.41 13.87
N ALA A 89 7.00 -3.48 13.03
CA ALA A 89 5.63 -3.41 12.56
C ALA A 89 5.52 -3.73 11.07
N THR A 90 4.58 -4.61 10.74
CA THR A 90 4.35 -5.11 9.38
C THR A 90 2.86 -5.24 9.08
N PHE A 91 2.52 -5.18 7.80
CA PHE A 91 1.21 -5.49 7.26
C PHE A 91 1.41 -6.32 5.99
N SER A 92 0.67 -7.41 5.82
CA SER A 92 0.75 -8.26 4.65
C SER A 92 -0.61 -8.55 4.03
N ILE A 93 -0.59 -8.74 2.72
CA ILE A 93 -1.69 -9.20 1.89
C ILE A 93 -1.22 -10.47 1.20
N GLU A 94 -2.02 -11.51 1.24
CA GLU A 94 -1.76 -12.79 0.58
C GLU A 94 -3.01 -13.22 -0.18
N SER A 95 -2.83 -13.82 -1.35
CA SER A 95 -3.93 -14.41 -2.11
C SER A 95 -3.85 -15.93 -2.15
N ALA A 96 -5.01 -16.57 -2.23
CA ALA A 96 -5.14 -18.01 -2.44
C ALA A 96 -6.33 -18.32 -3.35
N ARG A 97 -6.36 -19.53 -3.95
CA ARG A 97 -7.38 -19.93 -4.93
C ARG A 97 -8.39 -20.93 -4.34
N GLU A 98 -7.91 -22.11 -3.95
CA GLU A 98 -8.72 -23.19 -3.36
C GLU A 98 -7.89 -24.00 -2.35
N GLY A 99 -8.51 -24.98 -1.68
CA GLY A 99 -7.80 -25.84 -0.71
C GLY A 99 -7.28 -25.10 0.54
N ILE A 100 -7.80 -23.90 0.81
CA ILE A 100 -7.35 -23.06 1.91
C ILE A 100 -7.83 -23.61 3.26
N GLY A 101 -6.88 -23.87 4.16
CA GLY A 101 -7.17 -24.09 5.57
C GLY A 101 -7.66 -22.80 6.25
N ASP A 102 -8.22 -22.94 7.45
CA ASP A 102 -8.67 -21.81 8.24
C ASP A 102 -7.50 -20.87 8.59
N ARG A 103 -7.61 -19.60 8.19
CA ARG A 103 -6.65 -18.54 8.54
C ARG A 103 -6.83 -18.05 9.98
N ASN A 104 -7.99 -18.33 10.57
CA ASN A 104 -8.42 -17.86 11.88
C ASN A 104 -7.89 -18.72 13.04
N ILE A 105 -6.69 -19.26 12.93
CA ILE A 105 -6.13 -20.12 13.99
C ILE A 105 -4.90 -19.43 14.56
N MET A 106 -5.05 -18.80 15.73
CA MET A 106 -3.90 -18.42 16.53
C MET A 106 -3.46 -19.60 17.40
N PRO A 107 -2.15 -19.92 17.49
CA PRO A 107 -1.65 -21.05 18.29
C PRO A 107 -1.99 -21.02 19.78
N ASP A 108 -2.52 -19.89 20.27
CA ASP A 108 -2.71 -19.58 21.68
C ASP A 108 -4.05 -18.83 21.85
N GLU A 109 -5.13 -19.57 21.64
CA GLU A 109 -6.50 -19.04 21.64
C GLU A 109 -6.88 -18.36 22.97
N ALA A 110 -6.30 -18.82 24.09
CA ALA A 110 -6.62 -18.32 25.43
C ALA A 110 -6.22 -16.84 25.65
N ASP A 111 -5.26 -16.34 24.88
CA ASP A 111 -4.78 -14.96 24.92
C ASP A 111 -5.15 -14.15 23.68
N SER A 112 -6.09 -14.66 22.88
CA SER A 112 -6.61 -13.98 21.69
C SER A 112 -7.99 -13.36 21.95
N GLU A 113 -8.25 -12.23 21.28
CA GLU A 113 -9.55 -11.59 21.19
C GLU A 113 -10.06 -11.67 19.75
N GLU A 114 -11.39 -11.73 19.60
CA GLU A 114 -12.04 -11.71 18.30
C GLU A 114 -12.88 -10.44 18.14
N THR A 115 -12.86 -9.87 16.95
CA THR A 115 -13.77 -8.79 16.60
C THR A 115 -14.22 -8.86 15.16
N LYS A 116 -15.39 -8.29 14.88
CA LYS A 116 -15.96 -8.22 13.53
C LYS A 116 -15.91 -6.79 13.03
N ILE A 117 -15.39 -6.60 11.83
CA ILE A 117 -15.29 -5.30 11.18
C ILE A 117 -16.07 -5.31 9.86
N GLN A 118 -16.49 -4.12 9.43
CA GLN A 118 -17.03 -3.94 8.08
C GLN A 118 -15.89 -3.51 7.15
N SER A 119 -15.67 -4.28 6.08
CA SER A 119 -14.66 -4.01 5.04
C SER A 119 -15.31 -3.82 3.66
N SER A 120 -14.51 -3.43 2.67
CA SER A 120 -14.91 -3.39 1.25
C SER A 120 -15.24 -4.78 0.68
N PHE A 121 -14.80 -5.85 1.35
CA PHE A 121 -15.11 -7.25 1.04
C PHE A 121 -16.35 -7.78 1.76
N GLY A 122 -17.05 -6.91 2.50
CA GLY A 122 -18.11 -7.31 3.41
C GLY A 122 -17.61 -7.52 4.84
N PRO A 123 -18.37 -8.26 5.67
CA PRO A 123 -18.00 -8.49 7.05
C PRO A 123 -16.73 -9.36 7.16
N MET A 124 -15.76 -8.90 7.93
CA MET A 124 -14.47 -9.56 8.14
C MET A 124 -14.24 -9.78 9.64
N TYR A 125 -13.73 -10.96 9.99
CA TYR A 125 -13.42 -11.37 11.35
C TYR A 125 -11.93 -11.24 11.57
N LEU A 126 -11.56 -10.60 12.68
CA LEU A 126 -10.19 -10.42 13.11
C LEU A 126 -9.97 -11.19 14.39
N ILE A 127 -8.85 -11.90 14.45
CA ILE A 127 -8.33 -12.50 15.67
C ILE A 127 -7.02 -11.81 15.99
N TYR A 128 -6.86 -11.33 17.22
CA TYR A 128 -5.67 -10.57 17.60
C TYR A 128 -5.26 -10.80 19.05
N ARG A 129 -3.96 -10.65 19.32
CA ARG A 129 -3.41 -10.67 20.69
C ARG A 129 -3.30 -9.23 21.23
N PRO A 130 -4.02 -8.86 22.31
CA PRO A 130 -3.95 -7.52 22.88
C PRO A 130 -2.60 -7.23 23.55
N LYS A 131 -2.27 -5.93 23.68
CA LYS A 131 -1.02 -5.48 24.29
C LYS A 131 -0.96 -5.86 25.77
N GLY A 132 0.10 -6.56 26.19
CA GLY A 132 0.35 -6.91 27.60
C GLY A 132 0.02 -8.35 27.98
N LYS A 133 -0.44 -9.18 27.04
CA LYS A 133 -0.51 -10.64 27.21
C LYS A 133 0.85 -11.30 26.97
N GLU A 134 1.09 -12.45 27.59
CA GLU A 134 2.31 -13.24 27.35
C GLU A 134 2.33 -13.73 25.88
N GLY A 135 3.53 -13.88 25.29
CA GLY A 135 3.70 -14.34 23.90
C GLY A 135 4.40 -13.38 22.95
N ARG A 136 4.40 -13.71 21.64
CA ARG A 136 5.01 -12.89 20.57
C ARG A 136 4.23 -11.58 20.35
N LYS A 137 4.89 -10.60 19.69
CA LYS A 137 4.39 -9.26 19.29
C LYS A 137 2.88 -9.27 18.96
N ILE A 138 2.18 -8.17 19.28
CA ILE A 138 0.78 -7.92 18.88
C ILE A 138 0.61 -8.33 17.42
N GLU A 139 -0.19 -9.35 17.18
CA GLU A 139 -0.48 -9.91 15.87
C GLU A 139 -1.99 -9.80 15.64
N ILE A 140 -2.36 -9.49 14.41
CA ILE A 140 -3.74 -9.40 13.95
C ILE A 140 -3.82 -10.25 12.69
N ILE A 141 -4.76 -11.19 12.66
CA ILE A 141 -5.01 -12.05 11.51
C ILE A 141 -6.48 -11.92 11.14
N ALA A 142 -6.75 -11.63 9.86
CA ALA A 142 -8.09 -11.64 9.31
C ALA A 142 -8.40 -12.99 8.65
N ASN A 143 -9.69 -13.36 8.63
CA ASN A 143 -10.15 -14.50 7.85
C ASN A 143 -9.91 -14.30 6.34
N TRP A 144 -9.88 -15.40 5.59
CA TRP A 144 -9.96 -15.35 4.14
C TRP A 144 -11.27 -14.68 3.70
N VAL A 145 -11.18 -13.68 2.83
CA VAL A 145 -12.34 -13.04 2.21
C VAL A 145 -12.33 -13.27 0.69
N SER A 146 -13.49 -13.53 0.11
CA SER A 146 -13.62 -13.73 -1.34
C SER A 146 -13.74 -12.41 -2.09
N ASP A 147 -13.01 -12.26 -3.20
CA ASP A 147 -13.27 -11.18 -4.14
C ASP A 147 -14.51 -11.42 -5.01
N ALA A 148 -14.84 -10.43 -5.86
CA ALA A 148 -16.00 -10.49 -6.75
C ALA A 148 -15.92 -11.68 -7.73
N ASN A 149 -14.75 -11.92 -8.34
CA ASN A 149 -14.56 -13.02 -9.28
C ASN A 149 -14.76 -14.38 -8.60
N MET A 150 -14.27 -14.54 -7.37
CA MET A 150 -14.45 -15.75 -6.56
C MET A 150 -15.92 -15.97 -6.22
N ASN A 151 -16.67 -14.91 -5.91
CA ASN A 151 -18.11 -15.02 -5.68
C ASN A 151 -18.88 -15.43 -6.95
N ASP A 152 -18.51 -14.87 -8.11
CA ASP A 152 -19.09 -15.21 -9.40
C ASP A 152 -18.79 -16.66 -9.81
N GLU A 153 -17.58 -17.15 -9.51
CA GLU A 153 -17.19 -18.53 -9.78
C GLU A 153 -17.90 -19.53 -8.86
N LYS A 154 -18.06 -19.20 -7.57
CA LYS A 154 -18.88 -20.00 -6.64
C LYS A 154 -20.33 -20.12 -7.09
N ALA A 155 -20.89 -19.06 -7.69
CA ALA A 155 -22.25 -19.06 -8.19
C ALA A 155 -22.48 -20.03 -9.37
N LYS A 156 -21.41 -20.45 -10.07
CA LYS A 156 -21.47 -21.41 -11.17
C LYS A 156 -21.70 -22.86 -10.72
N GLY A 157 -21.58 -23.14 -9.41
CA GLY A 157 -21.83 -24.46 -8.83
C GLY A 157 -20.59 -25.07 -8.18
N ALA A 158 -20.80 -26.15 -7.42
CA ALA A 158 -19.77 -26.77 -6.59
C ALA A 158 -18.61 -27.43 -7.37
N GLU A 159 -18.81 -27.72 -8.65
CA GLU A 159 -17.80 -28.30 -9.54
C GLU A 159 -17.04 -27.23 -10.36
N SER A 160 -17.36 -25.95 -10.19
CA SER A 160 -16.65 -24.87 -10.88
C SER A 160 -15.35 -24.55 -10.17
N HIS A 161 -14.22 -24.71 -10.88
CA HIS A 161 -12.93 -24.26 -10.38
C HIS A 161 -12.76 -22.75 -10.55
N PRO A 162 -12.25 -22.05 -9.52
CA PRO A 162 -12.06 -20.62 -9.62
C PRO A 162 -10.76 -20.28 -10.38
N ALA A 163 -10.88 -19.87 -11.64
CA ALA A 163 -9.73 -19.51 -12.48
C ALA A 163 -9.25 -18.08 -12.19
N LEU A 164 -10.19 -17.14 -12.09
CA LEU A 164 -9.93 -15.71 -11.94
C LEU A 164 -10.18 -15.18 -10.52
N GLY A 165 -10.93 -15.93 -9.72
CA GLY A 165 -11.25 -15.58 -8.34
C GLY A 165 -10.14 -15.90 -7.37
N ARG A 166 -9.95 -15.03 -6.37
CA ARG A 166 -9.04 -15.29 -5.25
C ARG A 166 -9.72 -15.02 -3.91
N TYR A 167 -9.27 -15.77 -2.91
CA TYR A 167 -9.38 -15.40 -1.51
C TYR A 167 -8.22 -14.49 -1.14
N HIS A 168 -8.49 -13.52 -0.27
CA HIS A 168 -7.50 -12.55 0.22
C HIS A 168 -7.39 -12.66 1.73
N GLY A 169 -6.16 -12.76 2.21
CA GLY A 169 -5.80 -12.89 3.61
C GLY A 169 -5.00 -11.68 4.03
N PHE A 170 -5.30 -11.16 5.21
CA PHE A 170 -4.64 -9.97 5.75
C PHE A 170 -4.07 -10.28 7.11
N SER A 171 -2.86 -9.79 7.36
CA SER A 171 -2.22 -9.91 8.67
C SER A 171 -1.38 -8.70 8.98
N ALA A 172 -1.21 -8.41 10.26
CA ALA A 172 -0.31 -7.37 10.70
C ALA A 172 0.34 -7.73 12.03
N ALA A 173 1.56 -7.24 12.23
CA ALA A 173 2.26 -7.31 13.50
C ALA A 173 2.65 -5.91 13.94
N GLY A 174 2.64 -5.65 15.26
CA GLY A 174 3.15 -4.41 15.84
C GLY A 174 2.30 -3.16 15.55
N ILE A 175 1.05 -3.30 15.12
CA ILE A 175 0.09 -2.18 14.93
C ILE A 175 -1.19 -2.39 15.75
N THR A 176 -1.99 -1.33 15.90
CA THR A 176 -3.28 -1.39 16.60
C THR A 176 -4.38 -1.95 15.68
N VAL A 177 -5.47 -2.48 16.27
CA VAL A 177 -6.66 -2.89 15.51
C VAL A 177 -7.29 -1.70 14.79
N ALA A 178 -7.29 -0.51 15.38
CA ALA A 178 -7.81 0.70 14.75
C ALA A 178 -7.03 1.05 13.47
N GLU A 179 -5.70 0.99 13.52
CA GLU A 179 -4.86 1.26 12.35
C GLU A 179 -5.01 0.17 11.30
N PHE A 180 -5.08 -1.10 11.70
CA PHE A 180 -5.37 -2.20 10.78
C PHE A 180 -6.70 -1.99 10.04
N VAL A 181 -7.76 -1.58 10.75
CA VAL A 181 -9.07 -1.27 10.14
C VAL A 181 -8.98 -0.13 9.12
N LYS A 182 -8.17 0.91 9.38
CA LYS A 182 -7.94 1.98 8.40
C LYS A 182 -7.27 1.45 7.14
N ILE A 183 -6.24 0.61 7.28
CA ILE A 183 -5.56 -0.03 6.14
C ILE A 183 -6.57 -0.85 5.33
N ILE A 184 -7.33 -1.74 5.97
CA ILE A 184 -8.34 -2.60 5.31
C ILE A 184 -9.37 -1.76 4.54
N LYS A 185 -9.88 -0.68 5.14
CA LYS A 185 -10.85 0.22 4.49
C LYS A 185 -10.28 1.00 3.31
N SER A 186 -8.95 1.14 3.24
CA SER A 186 -8.23 1.81 2.15
C SER A 186 -7.87 0.89 0.98
N LEU A 187 -8.10 -0.42 1.13
CA LEU A 187 -7.79 -1.40 0.10
C LEU A 187 -8.66 -1.16 -1.13
N HIS A 188 -8.01 -1.10 -2.28
CA HIS A 188 -8.66 -0.97 -3.57
C HIS A 188 -7.94 -1.86 -4.60
N PRO A 189 -8.67 -2.36 -5.61
CA PRO A 189 -8.04 -3.14 -6.68
C PRO A 189 -6.93 -2.35 -7.38
N VAL A 190 -5.84 -3.03 -7.70
CA VAL A 190 -4.78 -2.51 -8.57
C VAL A 190 -5.40 -2.13 -9.91
N GLY A 191 -5.16 -0.90 -10.35
CA GLY A 191 -5.76 -0.37 -11.58
C GLY A 191 -7.21 0.12 -11.44
N SER A 192 -7.88 -0.09 -10.30
CA SER A 192 -9.12 0.62 -10.02
C SER A 192 -8.81 2.09 -9.75
N GLU A 193 -9.27 2.95 -10.65
CA GLU A 193 -9.52 4.32 -10.27
C GLU A 193 -10.70 4.26 -9.29
N SER A 194 -10.51 4.67 -8.03
CA SER A 194 -11.60 4.72 -7.06
C SER A 194 -12.78 5.48 -7.70
N ALA A 195 -13.86 4.76 -7.99
CA ALA A 195 -15.11 5.30 -8.51
C ALA A 195 -15.91 5.95 -7.36
N ALA A 196 -15.24 6.76 -6.54
CA ALA A 196 -15.87 7.72 -5.66
C ALA A 196 -15.79 9.09 -6.34
N GLY A 197 -16.61 9.28 -7.37
CA GLY A 197 -16.55 10.47 -8.22
C GLY A 197 -17.67 10.59 -9.22
N SER A 198 -18.84 10.02 -8.93
CA SER A 198 -20.09 10.39 -9.60
C SER A 198 -20.96 11.17 -8.63
N ALA A 199 -20.41 12.28 -8.13
CA ALA A 199 -21.22 13.33 -7.53
C ALA A 199 -21.82 14.16 -8.67
N THR A 200 -23.12 13.97 -8.89
CA THR A 200 -24.00 14.92 -9.56
C THR A 200 -23.67 16.34 -9.06
N PRO A 201 -23.58 17.37 -9.92
CA PRO A 201 -23.11 18.69 -9.52
C PRO A 201 -24.08 19.29 -8.49
N ALA A 202 -23.68 19.25 -7.22
CA ALA A 202 -24.30 20.05 -6.16
C ALA A 202 -23.76 21.48 -6.28
N ALA A 203 -24.68 22.44 -6.19
CA ALA A 203 -24.44 23.86 -6.37
C ALA A 203 -23.23 24.38 -5.58
N GLU A 204 -22.44 25.25 -6.22
CA GLU A 204 -21.29 25.95 -5.68
C GLU A 204 -21.64 26.68 -4.38
N GLN A 205 -21.23 26.11 -3.26
CA GLN A 205 -20.81 26.89 -2.08
C GLN A 205 -19.29 26.85 -2.02
N PRO A 206 -18.62 27.95 -1.61
CA PRO A 206 -17.17 27.96 -1.46
C PRO A 206 -16.79 27.07 -0.28
N SER A 207 -16.53 25.79 -0.56
CA SER A 207 -15.87 24.89 0.39
C SER A 207 -14.49 25.43 0.69
N ALA A 208 -14.14 25.53 1.98
CA ALA A 208 -12.79 25.86 2.41
C ALA A 208 -11.79 24.95 1.66
N LEU A 209 -10.78 25.57 1.03
CA LEU A 209 -9.73 24.85 0.32
C LEU A 209 -9.08 23.83 1.27
N LYS A 210 -9.16 22.54 0.92
CA LYS A 210 -8.55 21.45 1.67
C LYS A 210 -7.57 20.69 0.78
N ILE A 211 -6.36 21.23 0.70
CA ILE A 211 -5.23 20.58 0.02
C ILE A 211 -4.21 20.14 1.08
N HIS A 212 -3.64 18.96 0.96
CA HIS A 212 -2.60 18.49 1.89
C HIS A 212 -1.36 19.41 1.81
N PRO A 213 -0.81 19.96 2.92
CA PRO A 213 0.28 20.96 2.88
C PRO A 213 1.51 20.55 2.07
N LYS A 214 1.85 19.26 2.06
CA LYS A 214 2.94 18.66 1.26
C LYS A 214 2.83 18.88 -0.25
N VAL A 215 1.64 19.20 -0.78
CA VAL A 215 1.47 19.59 -2.19
C VAL A 215 2.30 20.84 -2.50
N PHE A 216 2.36 21.80 -1.58
CA PHE A 216 3.11 23.04 -1.76
C PHE A 216 4.63 22.82 -1.64
N ASN A 217 5.08 21.84 -0.86
CA ASN A 217 6.48 21.40 -0.83
C ASN A 217 6.96 20.91 -2.21
N MET A 218 6.08 20.32 -3.03
CA MET A 218 6.44 19.88 -4.39
C MET A 218 6.73 21.06 -5.33
N ILE A 219 6.13 22.22 -5.09
CA ILE A 219 6.31 23.43 -5.91
C ILE A 219 7.70 24.02 -5.65
N SER A 220 8.17 23.96 -4.40
CA SER A 220 9.46 24.46 -3.96
C SER A 220 10.21 23.41 -3.15
N SER A 221 10.98 22.57 -3.83
CA SER A 221 11.96 21.71 -3.15
C SER A 221 13.23 22.50 -2.83
N TRP A 222 13.99 22.09 -1.81
CA TRP A 222 15.27 22.71 -1.43
C TRP A 222 16.33 22.72 -2.54
N ILE A 223 16.10 21.96 -3.62
CA ILE A 223 16.95 21.85 -4.82
C ILE A 223 16.56 22.87 -5.89
N SER A 224 15.46 23.62 -5.72
CA SER A 224 15.00 24.59 -6.72
C SER A 224 15.91 25.81 -6.72
N ASP A 225 16.49 26.13 -7.89
CA ASP A 225 17.11 27.44 -8.09
C ASP A 225 16.07 28.53 -7.84
N SER A 226 16.49 29.61 -7.17
CA SER A 226 15.63 30.73 -6.74
C SER A 226 14.85 31.44 -7.86
N GLU A 227 15.08 31.09 -9.12
CA GLU A 227 14.47 31.71 -10.30
C GLU A 227 13.16 31.05 -10.74
N SER A 228 12.84 29.80 -10.35
CA SER A 228 11.61 29.12 -10.81
C SER A 228 11.14 27.97 -9.92
N PRO A 229 9.81 27.76 -9.75
CA PRO A 229 9.28 26.58 -9.07
C PRO A 229 9.60 25.29 -9.83
N VAL A 230 9.87 24.19 -9.11
CA VAL A 230 10.15 22.86 -9.71
C VAL A 230 8.92 22.31 -10.42
N VAL A 231 7.74 22.52 -9.82
CA VAL A 231 6.47 21.98 -10.29
C VAL A 231 5.45 23.12 -10.42
N THR A 232 4.94 23.31 -11.63
CA THR A 232 3.94 24.34 -11.96
C THR A 232 2.53 23.79 -12.10
N GLU A 233 2.37 22.46 -12.21
CA GLU A 233 1.07 21.79 -12.31
C GLU A 233 1.04 20.49 -11.49
N ILE A 234 -0.01 20.30 -10.70
CA ILE A 234 -0.20 19.12 -9.84
C ILE A 234 -1.61 18.57 -10.05
N ASN A 235 -1.72 17.27 -10.35
CA ASN A 235 -3.00 16.57 -10.44
C ASN A 235 -3.53 16.28 -9.02
N LEU A 236 -4.57 17.01 -8.60
CA LEU A 236 -5.15 16.91 -7.26
C LEU A 236 -5.88 15.57 -7.05
N ASP A 237 -6.53 15.03 -8.09
CA ASP A 237 -7.21 13.74 -7.98
C ASP A 237 -6.21 12.59 -7.76
N ALA A 238 -4.98 12.73 -8.28
CA ALA A 238 -3.91 11.76 -8.02
C ALA A 238 -3.33 11.91 -6.61
N VAL A 239 -3.25 13.15 -6.09
CA VAL A 239 -2.83 13.43 -4.70
C VAL A 239 -3.83 12.81 -3.71
N GLU A 240 -5.13 13.01 -3.91
CA GLU A 240 -6.18 12.43 -3.05
C GLU A 240 -6.15 10.90 -3.02
N LYS A 241 -5.81 10.26 -4.15
CA LYS A 241 -5.69 8.80 -4.24
C LYS A 241 -4.40 8.26 -3.61
N ASN A 242 -3.37 9.09 -3.44
CA ASN A 242 -2.07 8.69 -2.89
C ASN A 242 -2.00 8.96 -1.38
N GLY A 243 -2.83 8.27 -0.59
CA GLY A 243 -2.79 8.37 0.87
C GLY A 243 -1.52 7.79 1.50
N ASN A 244 -0.64 7.13 0.75
CA ASN A 244 0.68 6.73 1.26
C ASN A 244 1.57 7.96 1.48
N GLN A 245 1.53 8.93 0.56
CA GLN A 245 2.36 10.14 0.64
C GLN A 245 1.61 11.34 1.23
N PHE A 246 0.27 11.36 1.12
CA PHE A 246 -0.63 12.46 1.46
C PHE A 246 -1.81 12.02 2.34
N ASN A 247 -1.61 11.09 3.29
CA ASN A 247 -2.67 10.76 4.26
C ASN A 247 -3.00 11.96 5.16
N ASP A 248 -4.23 11.94 5.68
CA ASP A 248 -4.71 12.93 6.64
C ASP A 248 -4.22 12.67 8.08
N ASP A 249 -3.34 11.68 8.30
CA ASP A 249 -2.87 11.35 9.64
C ASP A 249 -1.96 12.47 10.16
N GLY A 250 -2.37 13.08 11.27
CA GLY A 250 -1.68 14.23 11.85
C GLY A 250 -1.99 15.56 11.16
N LEU A 251 -2.89 15.59 10.16
CA LEU A 251 -3.44 16.85 9.66
C LEU A 251 -4.25 17.52 10.77
N THR A 252 -3.85 18.74 11.13
CA THR A 252 -4.48 19.50 12.22
C THR A 252 -4.79 20.91 11.76
N GLN A 253 -5.95 21.41 12.17
CA GLN A 253 -6.33 22.81 11.98
C GLN A 253 -5.85 23.59 13.21
N ASP A 254 -4.92 24.52 13.01
CA ASP A 254 -4.37 25.42 14.04
C ASP A 254 -4.71 26.87 13.67
N GLY A 255 -5.88 27.32 14.11
CA GLY A 255 -6.46 28.59 13.67
C GLY A 255 -6.68 28.60 12.16
N GLU A 256 -6.05 29.55 11.46
CA GLU A 256 -6.11 29.68 9.99
C GLU A 256 -5.24 28.65 9.26
N TRP A 257 -4.36 27.95 9.98
CA TRP A 257 -3.37 27.05 9.38
C TRP A 257 -3.87 25.62 9.31
N LEU A 258 -3.78 25.02 8.13
CA LEU A 258 -3.79 23.57 8.00
C LEU A 258 -2.36 23.06 8.10
N ARG A 259 -2.08 22.23 9.10
CA ARG A 259 -0.73 21.77 9.46
C ARG A 259 -0.60 20.26 9.30
N CYS A 260 0.54 19.84 8.76
CA CYS A 260 1.00 18.45 8.68
C CYS A 260 2.37 18.36 9.37
N PRO A 261 2.62 17.38 10.26
CA PRO A 261 3.96 17.14 10.79
C PRO A 261 4.92 16.64 9.70
N VAL A 262 6.21 16.93 9.84
CA VAL A 262 7.26 16.28 9.04
C VAL A 262 7.75 15.04 9.83
N PRO A 263 7.70 13.83 9.24
CA PRO A 263 8.17 12.62 9.90
C PRO A 263 9.60 12.75 10.43
N ASP A 264 9.86 12.14 11.59
CA ASP A 264 11.19 11.91 12.16
C ASP A 264 12.07 13.14 12.45
N THR A 265 11.50 14.34 12.35
CA THR A 265 12.24 15.61 12.53
C THR A 265 11.63 16.52 13.59
N GLY A 266 10.38 16.30 14.00
CA GLY A 266 9.64 17.25 14.84
C GLY A 266 9.22 18.54 14.09
N GLY A 267 9.50 18.60 12.79
CA GLY A 267 9.16 19.71 11.91
C GLY A 267 7.68 19.74 11.51
N PHE A 268 7.33 20.69 10.65
CA PHE A 268 5.98 20.82 10.13
C PHE A 268 5.97 21.46 8.74
N MET A 269 4.90 21.16 8.00
CA MET A 269 4.45 21.88 6.82
C MET A 269 3.08 22.46 7.14
N ARG A 270 2.82 23.70 6.78
CA ARG A 270 1.49 24.30 6.98
C ARG A 270 1.18 25.33 5.92
N TYR A 271 -0.09 25.55 5.65
CA TYR A 271 -0.51 26.71 4.88
C TYR A 271 -1.78 27.34 5.45
N ARG A 272 -2.01 28.59 5.09
CA ARG A 272 -3.29 29.27 5.28
C ARG A 272 -3.71 29.96 3.99
N VAL A 273 -5.01 30.09 3.80
CA VAL A 273 -5.58 30.80 2.65
C VAL A 273 -5.56 32.30 2.94
N LEU A 274 -4.94 33.08 2.04
CA LEU A 274 -4.92 34.53 2.08
C LEU A 274 -6.01 35.15 1.19
N GLU A 275 -6.25 34.52 0.03
CA GLU A 275 -7.29 34.94 -0.93
C GLU A 275 -7.93 33.70 -1.57
N SER A 276 -9.25 33.77 -1.77
CA SER A 276 -10.03 32.78 -2.52
C SER A 276 -11.06 33.51 -3.37
N LYS A 277 -10.97 33.39 -4.70
CA LYS A 277 -11.87 34.04 -5.64
C LYS A 277 -12.15 33.13 -6.83
N GLY A 278 -13.34 32.54 -6.85
CA GLY A 278 -13.71 31.56 -7.87
C GLY A 278 -12.78 30.35 -7.81
N ASN A 279 -12.03 30.08 -8.87
CA ASN A 279 -11.03 29.02 -8.91
C ASN A 279 -9.60 29.49 -8.61
N HIS A 280 -9.42 30.78 -8.32
CA HIS A 280 -8.13 31.37 -7.97
C HIS A 280 -7.91 31.36 -6.46
N TYR A 281 -6.70 30.99 -6.04
CA TYR A 281 -6.30 30.92 -4.64
C TYR A 281 -4.93 31.55 -4.45
N LYS A 282 -4.78 32.23 -3.31
CA LYS A 282 -3.50 32.68 -2.78
C LYS A 282 -3.32 32.12 -1.40
N VAL A 283 -2.19 31.45 -1.16
CA VAL A 283 -1.86 30.85 0.13
C VAL A 283 -0.53 31.35 0.64
N GLU A 284 -0.40 31.40 1.96
CA GLU A 284 0.90 31.43 2.62
C GLU A 284 1.24 30.00 3.03
N TYR A 285 2.36 29.50 2.53
CA TYR A 285 2.91 28.19 2.89
C TYR A 285 4.15 28.37 3.77
N GLN A 286 4.31 27.50 4.76
CA GLN A 286 5.47 27.47 5.65
C GLN A 286 5.98 26.05 5.87
N GLU A 287 7.29 25.94 5.97
CA GLU A 287 7.98 24.68 6.20
C GLU A 287 9.07 24.83 7.26
N ASN A 288 9.13 23.86 8.17
CA ASN A 288 10.17 23.71 9.17
C ASN A 288 10.63 22.26 9.17
N GLY A 289 11.92 22.03 8.92
CA GLY A 289 12.52 20.69 8.86
C GLY A 289 12.94 20.10 10.22
N GLY A 290 12.42 20.61 11.34
CA GLY A 290 12.76 20.17 12.71
C GLY A 290 13.76 21.05 13.47
N GLY A 291 14.23 22.11 12.84
CA GLY A 291 15.19 23.06 13.42
C GLY A 291 14.56 24.40 13.81
N THR A 292 15.40 25.41 14.03
CA THR A 292 14.95 26.78 14.32
C THR A 292 14.51 27.54 13.06
N LEU A 293 14.98 27.14 11.88
CA LEU A 293 14.65 27.78 10.61
C LEU A 293 13.25 27.36 10.15
N THR A 294 12.41 28.36 9.87
CA THR A 294 11.13 28.19 9.20
C THR A 294 11.16 29.03 7.93
N THR A 295 10.94 28.41 6.77
CA THR A 295 10.80 29.11 5.50
C THR A 295 9.33 29.44 5.25
N ALA A 296 9.08 30.50 4.49
CA ALA A 296 7.73 30.89 4.10
C ALA A 296 7.69 31.28 2.64
N SER A 297 6.58 31.00 1.96
CA SER A 297 6.34 31.41 0.59
C SER A 297 4.88 31.81 0.40
N ILE A 298 4.67 32.67 -0.59
CA ILE A 298 3.36 33.05 -1.10
C ILE A 298 3.19 32.34 -2.44
N ILE A 299 2.13 31.56 -2.55
CA ILE A 299 1.84 30.76 -3.74
C ILE A 299 0.45 31.17 -4.24
N GLU A 300 0.39 31.59 -5.50
CA GLU A 300 -0.87 31.83 -6.20
C GLU A 300 -1.08 30.76 -7.25
N PHE A 301 -2.30 30.25 -7.35
CA PHE A 301 -2.63 29.18 -8.27
C PHE A 301 -4.11 29.20 -8.64
N ASN A 302 -4.43 28.52 -9.73
CA ASN A 302 -5.81 28.21 -10.12
C ASN A 302 -6.07 26.71 -10.01
N ILE A 303 -7.29 26.33 -9.65
CA ILE A 303 -7.77 24.95 -9.78
C ILE A 303 -8.57 24.86 -11.09
N GLU A 304 -8.10 24.07 -12.03
CA GLU A 304 -8.68 23.93 -13.36
C GLU A 304 -9.05 22.46 -13.65
N LYS A 305 -10.05 22.25 -14.51
CA LYS A 305 -10.35 20.93 -15.06
C LYS A 305 -9.55 20.71 -16.33
N ARG A 306 -8.83 19.60 -16.41
CA ARG A 306 -8.04 19.20 -17.58
C ARG A 306 -8.50 17.86 -18.10
N ASN A 307 -8.75 17.78 -19.40
CA ASN A 307 -8.99 16.49 -20.05
C ASN A 307 -7.66 15.85 -20.43
N ILE A 308 -7.44 14.63 -19.96
CA ILE A 308 -6.28 13.80 -20.27
C ILE A 308 -6.74 12.48 -20.92
N ARG A 309 -5.80 11.74 -21.51
CA ARG A 309 -6.01 10.36 -21.90
C ARG A 309 -5.15 9.46 -21.03
N ARG A 310 -5.77 8.45 -20.44
CA ARG A 310 -5.09 7.39 -19.68
C ARG A 310 -5.53 6.06 -20.27
N ASP A 311 -4.58 5.22 -20.68
CA ASP A 311 -4.85 3.93 -21.32
C ASP A 311 -5.83 4.04 -22.50
N GLY A 312 -5.69 5.13 -23.27
CA GLY A 312 -6.57 5.44 -24.42
C GLY A 312 -7.96 5.97 -24.07
N ARG A 313 -8.38 5.96 -22.79
CA ARG A 313 -9.67 6.47 -22.33
C ARG A 313 -9.60 7.95 -21.94
N PRO A 314 -10.59 8.78 -22.31
CA PRO A 314 -10.67 10.16 -21.86
C PRO A 314 -11.01 10.23 -20.37
N LEU A 315 -10.26 11.04 -19.62
CA LEU A 315 -10.46 11.29 -18.19
C LEU A 315 -10.36 12.78 -17.93
N THR A 316 -11.30 13.35 -17.18
CA THR A 316 -11.22 14.74 -16.71
C THR A 316 -10.61 14.73 -15.31
N VAL A 317 -9.56 15.52 -15.09
CA VAL A 317 -8.88 15.65 -13.79
C VAL A 317 -8.86 17.08 -13.27
N HIS A 318 -8.81 17.26 -11.95
CA HIS A 318 -8.54 18.57 -11.34
C HIS A 318 -7.04 18.81 -11.21
N VAL A 319 -6.59 19.98 -11.65
CA VAL A 319 -5.18 20.38 -11.65
C VAL A 319 -5.03 21.68 -10.89
N LEU A 320 -4.11 21.70 -9.92
CA LEU A 320 -3.56 22.92 -9.36
C LEU A 320 -2.50 23.45 -10.32
N ARG A 321 -2.70 24.63 -10.90
CA ARG A 321 -1.74 25.32 -11.76
C ARG A 321 -1.21 26.57 -11.08
N VAL A 322 0.09 26.57 -10.79
CA VAL A 322 0.78 27.69 -10.15
C VAL A 322 0.88 28.86 -11.12
N SER A 323 0.40 30.03 -10.68
CA SER A 323 0.48 31.28 -11.42
C SER A 323 1.58 32.20 -10.89
N SER A 324 1.87 32.15 -9.58
CA SER A 324 2.96 32.91 -8.98
C SER A 324 3.55 32.18 -7.77
N TYR A 325 4.84 32.35 -7.56
CA TYR A 325 5.58 31.85 -6.42
C TYR A 325 6.52 32.97 -5.93
N THR A 326 6.48 33.27 -4.64
CA THR A 326 7.37 34.27 -4.02
C THR A 326 7.86 33.74 -2.69
N GLN A 327 9.17 33.53 -2.57
CA GLN A 327 9.80 33.20 -1.29
C GLN A 327 9.90 34.46 -0.42
N LYS A 328 9.59 34.33 0.87
CA LYS A 328 9.78 35.38 1.87
C LYS A 328 11.15 35.30 2.52
#